data_AF-A0A661RPZ2-F1
#
_entry.id   AF-A0A661RPZ2-F1
#
_cell.length_a   1.000
_cell.length_b   1.000
_cell.length_c   1.000
_cell.angle_alpha   90.00
_cell.angle_beta   90.00
_cell.angle_gamma   90.00
#
_symmetry.space_group_name_H-M   'P 1'
#
loop_
_entity.id
_entity.type
_entity.pdbx_description
1 polymer ?
#
loop_
_entity_poly.entity_id
_entity_poly.type
_entity_poly.pdbx_seq_one_letter_code
_entity_poly.pdbx_strand_id
1 'polypeptide(L)' 'MKILLTGAAGFIGHKVAELLVKGGDEVIGVDNLNDAYDVRLKEWRLTKLKELSRFR' A
#
# COMPACT_ATOMS: atom_id res chain seq x y z
N MET A 1 12.80 9.15 3.23
CA MET A 1 13.37 8.56 1.99
C MET A 1 12.25 8.28 0.99
N LYS A 2 12.58 7.94 -0.26
CA LYS A 2 11.61 7.54 -1.29
C LYS A 2 11.74 6.04 -1.54
N ILE A 3 10.64 5.29 -1.34
CA ILE A 3 10.66 3.82 -1.27
C ILE A 3 9.68 3.25 -2.31
N LEU A 4 10.14 2.30 -3.12
CA LEU A 4 9.28 1.49 -3.97
C LEU A 4 8.82 0.25 -3.18
N LEU A 5 7.52 0.07 -3.02
CA LEU A 5 6.92 -1.07 -2.32
C LEU A 5 6.03 -1.87 -3.25
N THR A 6 6.45 -3.10 -3.58
CA THR A 6 5.65 -4.05 -4.37
C THR A 6 4.69 -4.84 -3.48
N GLY A 7 3.53 -5.21 -4.02
CA GLY A 7 2.47 -5.89 -3.26
C GLY A 7 1.82 -4.98 -2.21
N ALA A 8 1.74 -3.67 -2.49
CA ALA A 8 1.31 -2.68 -1.52
C ALA A 8 -0.14 -2.90 -1.01
N ALA A 9 -1.03 -3.48 -1.80
CA ALA A 9 -2.40 -3.81 -1.37
C ALA A 9 -2.50 -5.20 -0.71
N GLY A 10 -1.38 -5.91 -0.59
CA GLY A 10 -1.28 -7.20 0.10
C GLY A 10 -1.45 -7.08 1.62
N PHE A 11 -1.56 -8.24 2.28
CA PHE A 11 -1.74 -8.29 3.73
C PHE A 11 -0.57 -7.65 4.48
N ILE A 12 0.68 -7.97 4.12
CA ILE A 12 1.86 -7.36 4.73
C ILE A 12 2.12 -5.96 4.16
N GLY A 13 2.03 -5.83 2.83
CA GLY A 13 2.35 -4.59 2.11
C GLY A 13 1.60 -3.37 2.64
N HIS A 14 0.29 -3.47 2.91
CA HIS A 14 -0.46 -2.30 3.34
C HIS A 14 -0.04 -1.79 4.73
N LYS A 15 0.25 -2.69 5.69
CA LYS A 15 0.76 -2.26 7.01
C LYS A 15 2.17 -1.70 6.92
N VAL A 16 3.02 -2.27 6.05
CA VAL A 16 4.37 -1.73 5.81
C VAL A 16 4.30 -0.33 5.22
N ALA A 17 3.44 -0.10 4.23
CA ALA A 17 3.22 1.22 3.65
C ALA A 17 2.76 2.24 4.71
N GLU A 18 1.78 1.89 5.56
CA GLU A 18 1.33 2.74 6.67
C GLU A 18 2.47 3.10 7.62
N LEU A 19 3.30 2.13 8.02
CA LEU A 19 4.41 2.34 8.93
C LEU A 19 5.50 3.26 8.33
N LEU A 20 5.86 3.05 7.06
CA LEU A 20 6.85 3.87 6.36
C LEU A 20 6.37 5.32 6.19
N VAL A 21 5.12 5.51 5.75
CA VAL A 21 4.52 6.84 5.65
C VAL A 21 4.50 7.53 7.03
N LYS A 22 4.08 6.83 8.08
CA LYS A 22 4.06 7.36 9.45
C LYS A 22 5.47 7.70 9.96
N GLY A 23 6.48 6.96 9.51
CA GLY A 23 7.90 7.24 9.76
C GLY A 23 8.45 8.44 8.99
N GLY A 24 7.66 9.05 8.10
CA GLY A 24 8.07 10.20 7.32
C GLY A 24 8.75 9.86 5.99
N ASP A 25 8.51 8.66 5.46
CA ASP A 25 8.93 8.28 4.10
C ASP A 25 7.85 8.59 3.05
N GLU A 26 8.29 8.74 1.80
CA GLU A 26 7.41 8.74 0.62
C GLU A 26 7.40 7.32 0.04
N VAL A 27 6.22 6.72 -0.09
CA VAL A 27 6.06 5.35 -0.59
C VAL A 27 5.39 5.37 -1.96
N ILE A 28 6.03 4.76 -2.96
CA ILE A 28 5.42 4.44 -4.25
C ILE A 28 4.97 2.98 -4.18
N GLY A 29 3.66 2.75 -4.16
CA GLY A 29 3.07 1.42 -4.08
C GLY A 29 2.76 0.82 -5.45
N VAL A 30 3.16 -0.42 -5.67
CA VAL A 30 2.79 -1.19 -6.87
C VAL A 30 2.08 -2.47 -6.44
N ASP A 31 0.90 -2.73 -6.98
CA ASP A 31 0.17 -3.98 -6.82
C ASP A 31 -0.61 -4.27 -8.10
N ASN A 32 -0.67 -5.53 -8.52
CA ASN A 32 -1.41 -5.92 -9.73
C ASN A 32 -2.89 -6.20 -9.44
N LEU A 33 -3.32 -6.12 -8.17
CA LEU A 33 -4.69 -6.40 -7.72
C LEU A 33 -5.24 -7.74 -8.22
N ASN A 34 -4.38 -8.76 -8.38
CA ASN A 34 -4.83 -10.08 -8.81
C ASN A 34 -5.80 -10.74 -7.80
N ASP A 35 -6.48 -11.78 -8.26
CA ASP A 35 -7.54 -12.54 -7.59
C ASP A 35 -7.04 -13.67 -6.67
N ALA A 36 -5.72 -13.74 -6.40
CA ALA A 36 -5.16 -14.66 -5.41
C ALA A 36 -5.75 -14.45 -3.99
N TYR A 37 -6.31 -13.26 -3.75
CA TYR A 37 -7.23 -12.95 -2.67
C TYR A 37 -8.45 -12.25 -3.25
N ASP A 38 -9.54 -12.17 -2.47
CA ASP A 38 -10.68 -11.33 -2.84
C ASP A 38 -10.23 -9.91 -3.19
N VAL A 39 -10.48 -9.51 -4.44
CA VAL A 39 -10.06 -8.21 -4.98
C VAL A 39 -10.65 -7.07 -4.14
N ARG A 40 -11.87 -7.23 -3.60
CA ARG A 40 -12.52 -6.22 -2.74
C ARG A 40 -11.70 -5.93 -1.49
N LEU A 41 -11.02 -6.94 -0.95
CA LEU A 41 -10.14 -6.76 0.20
C LEU A 41 -8.88 -5.97 -0.15
N LYS A 42 -8.31 -6.21 -1.34
CA LYS A 42 -7.17 -5.43 -1.84
C LYS A 42 -7.57 -3.99 -2.17
N GLU A 43 -8.73 -3.78 -2.78
CA GLU A 43 -9.27 -2.45 -3.06
C GLU A 43 -9.54 -1.67 -1.78
N TRP A 44 -10.11 -2.31 -0.75
CA TRP A 44 -10.32 -1.70 0.55
C TRP A 44 -8.99 -1.24 1.17
N ARG A 45 -7.96 -2.09 1.17
CA ARG A 45 -6.61 -1.71 1.65
C ARG A 45 -6.00 -0.58 0.84
N LEU A 46 -6.07 -0.66 -0.50
CA LEU A 46 -5.53 0.36 -1.39
C LEU A 46 -6.22 1.72 -1.16
N THR A 47 -7.53 1.72 -0.93
CA THR A 47 -8.30 2.94 -0.60
C THR A 47 -7.76 3.57 0.67
N LYS A 48 -7.47 2.78 1.71
CA LYS A 48 -6.85 3.27 2.95
C LYS A 48 -5.45 3.84 2.74
N LEU A 49 -4.63 3.22 1.90
CA LEU A 49 -3.32 3.77 1.57
C LEU A 49 -3.40 5.09 0.82
N LYS A 50 -4.38 5.24 -0.08
CA LYS A 50 -4.60 6.50 -0.84
C LYS A 50 -5.04 7.68 0.03
N GLU A 51 -5.58 7.43 1.23
CA GLU A 51 -5.89 8.48 2.22
C GLU A 51 -4.60 9.09 2.83
N LEU A 52 -3.45 8.43 2.66
CA LEU A 52 -2.17 8.89 3.20
C LEU A 52 -1.46 9.85 2.24
N SER A 53 -1.18 11.07 2.71
CA SER A 53 -0.60 12.15 1.88
C SER A 53 0.77 11.86 1.27
N ARG A 54 1.50 10.85 1.77
CA ARG A 54 2.84 10.45 1.29
C ARG A 54 2.89 9.06 0.67
N PHE A 55 1.73 8.49 0.35
CA PHE A 55 1.61 7.27 -0.43
C PHE A 55 1.16 7.61 -1.85
N ARG A 56 1.79 7.00 -2.85
CA ARG A 56 1.51 7.24 -4.27
C ARG A 56 1.37 5.95 -5.05
#